data_AF-A0A081RWJ5-F1
#
_entry.id   AF-A0A081RWJ5-F1
#
_cell.length_a   1.000
_cell.length_b   1.000
_cell.length_c   1.000
_cell.angle_alpha   90.00
_cell.angle_beta   90.00
_cell.angle_gamma   90.00
#
_symmetry.space_group_name_H-M   'P 1'
#
loop_
_entity.id
_entity.type
_entity.pdbx_description
1 polymer ?
#
loop_
_entity_poly.entity_id
_entity_poly.type
_entity_poly.pdbx_seq_one_letter_code
_entity_poly.pdbx_strand_id
1 'polypeptide(L)'
;MEKSTIEKELKNEIDKICNYNVSTKISGDTKLKNHLDSVDILRFIHKINTDYNLNFGSKIEDEKYLDTFNSIVSWVHSSINK
;
A
#
# COMPACT_ATOMS: atom_id res chain seq x y z
N MET A 1 -10.82 10.18 5.88
CA MET A 1 -10.28 10.46 4.53
C MET A 1 -10.94 9.53 3.52
N GLU A 2 -11.28 10.02 2.32
CA GLU A 2 -11.93 9.20 1.29
C GLU A 2 -11.01 8.11 0.74
N LYS A 3 -11.58 6.94 0.43
CA LYS A 3 -10.84 5.78 -0.12
C LYS A 3 -10.09 6.12 -1.42
N SER A 4 -10.69 6.95 -2.28
CA SER A 4 -10.10 7.42 -3.54
C SER A 4 -8.84 8.28 -3.33
N THR A 5 -8.80 9.05 -2.24
CA THR A 5 -7.64 9.88 -1.88
C THR A 5 -6.48 8.99 -1.46
N ILE A 6 -6.75 8.02 -0.58
CA ILE A 6 -5.75 7.02 -0.13
C ILE A 6 -5.22 6.24 -1.33
N GLU A 7 -6.09 5.80 -2.24
CA GLU A 7 -5.68 5.08 -3.45
C GLU A 7 -4.69 5.89 -4.29
N LYS A 8 -4.96 7.19 -4.48
CA LYS A 8 -4.08 8.09 -5.25
C LYS A 8 -2.75 8.33 -4.54
N GLU A 9 -2.77 8.56 -3.23
CA GLU A 9 -1.55 8.75 -2.43
C GLU A 9 -0.66 7.51 -2.45
N LEU A 10 -1.24 6.33 -2.21
CA LEU A 10 -0.50 5.08 -2.21
C LEU A 10 0.06 4.73 -3.61
N LYS A 11 -0.68 5.03 -4.69
CA LYS A 11 -0.16 4.89 -6.07
C LYS A 11 1.06 5.79 -6.31
N ASN A 12 1.00 7.03 -5.87
CA ASN A 12 2.11 7.97 -6.00
C ASN A 12 3.34 7.52 -5.19
N GLU A 13 3.15 6.94 -4.00
CA GLU A 13 4.25 6.40 -3.21
C GLU A 13 4.92 5.21 -3.89
N ILE A 14 4.15 4.30 -4.51
CA ILE A 14 4.73 3.20 -5.28
C ILE A 14 5.57 3.73 -6.46
N ASP A 15 5.10 4.77 -7.15
CA ASP A 15 5.90 5.39 -8.22
C ASP A 15 7.23 5.98 -7.75
N LYS A 16 7.24 6.60 -6.56
CA LYS A 16 8.46 7.13 -5.94
C LYS A 16 9.43 6.01 -5.57
N ILE A 17 8.92 4.89 -5.07
CA ILE A 17 9.73 3.74 -4.69
C ILE A 17 10.34 3.07 -5.93
N CYS A 18 9.56 2.92 -7.01
CA CYS A 18 9.98 2.21 -8.23
C CYS A 18 10.74 3.04 -9.26
N ASN A 19 11.14 4.29 -8.96
CA ASN A 19 11.82 5.19 -9.91
C ASN A 19 11.09 5.32 -11.27
N TYR A 20 9.79 5.64 -11.23
CA TYR A 20 8.94 6.01 -12.39
C TYR A 20 8.72 4.92 -13.47
N ASN A 21 7.61 4.17 -13.36
CA ASN A 21 6.78 3.61 -14.46
C ASN A 21 5.77 2.52 -14.02
N VAL A 22 5.49 2.39 -12.71
CA VAL A 22 4.75 1.23 -12.19
C VAL A 22 3.30 1.58 -11.84
N SER A 23 2.97 2.77 -11.32
CA SER A 23 1.61 3.07 -10.84
C SER A 23 0.54 3.01 -11.92
N THR A 24 0.87 3.39 -13.17
CA THR A 24 -0.06 3.30 -14.31
C THR A 24 -0.44 1.85 -14.65
N LYS A 25 0.33 0.88 -14.15
CA LYS A 25 0.11 -0.56 -14.32
C LYS A 25 -0.47 -1.23 -13.07
N ILE A 26 -0.56 -0.52 -11.93
CA ILE A 26 -1.13 -1.06 -10.69
C ILE A 26 -2.63 -0.78 -10.68
N SER A 27 -3.40 -1.81 -11.00
CA SER A 27 -4.84 -1.87 -10.75
C SER A 27 -5.12 -2.31 -9.32
N GLY A 28 -6.37 -2.18 -8.87
CA GLY A 28 -6.77 -2.59 -7.52
C GLY A 28 -6.43 -4.06 -7.22
N ASP A 29 -6.59 -4.94 -8.20
CA ASP A 29 -6.35 -6.39 -8.04
C ASP A 29 -4.88 -6.79 -8.23
N THR A 30 -4.00 -5.82 -8.52
CA THR A 30 -2.58 -6.09 -8.71
C THR A 30 -1.95 -6.60 -7.42
N LYS A 31 -1.32 -7.77 -7.53
CA LYS A 31 -0.45 -8.30 -6.47
C LYS A 31 0.86 -7.52 -6.43
N LEU A 32 1.12 -6.81 -5.34
CA LEU A 32 2.30 -5.95 -5.22
C LEU A 32 3.60 -6.74 -5.35
N LYS A 33 3.65 -7.96 -4.80
CA LYS A 33 4.80 -8.87 -4.94
C LYS A 33 5.18 -9.26 -6.36
N ASN A 34 4.30 -9.03 -7.34
CA ASN A 34 4.59 -9.29 -8.75
C ASN A 34 5.29 -8.10 -9.43
N HIS A 35 5.28 -6.91 -8.79
CA HIS A 35 5.77 -5.65 -9.36
C HIS A 35 6.84 -5.00 -8.48
N LEU A 36 6.83 -5.29 -7.18
CA LEU A 36 7.72 -4.77 -6.16
C LEU A 36 8.55 -5.91 -5.60
N ASP A 37 9.85 -5.66 -5.42
CA ASP A 37 10.69 -6.58 -4.66
C ASP A 37 10.39 -6.49 -3.15
N SER A 38 11.01 -7.37 -2.37
CA SER A 38 10.76 -7.42 -0.93
C SER A 38 11.22 -6.14 -0.19
N VAL A 39 12.25 -5.45 -0.69
CA VAL A 39 12.75 -4.21 -0.10
C VAL A 39 11.79 -3.07 -0.39
N ASP A 40 11.27 -2.99 -1.62
CA ASP A 40 10.28 -2.02 -2.04
C ASP A 40 8.96 -2.18 -1.27
N ILE A 41 8.52 -3.42 -1.05
CA ILE A 41 7.34 -3.71 -0.21
C ILE A 41 7.56 -3.21 1.22
N LEU A 42 8.72 -3.48 1.83
CA LEU A 42 9.01 -3.04 3.19
C LEU A 42 9.08 -1.51 3.29
N ARG A 43 9.69 -0.84 2.30
CA ARG A 43 9.71 0.64 2.21
C ARG A 43 8.30 1.21 2.11
N PHE A 44 7.45 0.59 1.27
CA PHE A 44 6.06 0.99 1.10
C PHE A 44 5.27 0.86 2.39
N ILE A 45 5.37 -0.29 3.09
CA ILE A 45 4.72 -0.53 4.38
C ILE A 45 5.20 0.47 5.44
N HIS A 46 6.52 0.69 5.54
CA HIS A 46 7.09 1.64 6.49
C HIS A 46 6.56 3.07 6.25
N LYS A 47 6.41 3.46 4.98
CA LYS A 47 5.86 4.75 4.60
C LYS A 47 4.39 4.89 5.01
N ILE A 48 3.56 3.87 4.74
CA ILE A 48 2.15 3.83 5.19
C ILE A 48 2.07 4.00 6.72
N ASN A 49 2.89 3.26 7.46
CA ASN A 49 2.91 3.33 8.93
C ASN A 49 3.27 4.72 9.43
N THR A 50 4.26 5.37 8.80
CA THR A 50 4.72 6.70 9.17
C THR A 50 3.69 7.77 8.82
N ASP A 51 3.16 7.77 7.59
CA ASP A 51 2.30 8.84 7.09
C ASP A 51 0.90 8.82 7.69
N TYR A 52 0.36 7.62 7.95
CA TYR A 52 -0.96 7.44 8.54
C TYR A 52 -0.93 7.16 10.05
N ASN A 53 0.26 7.15 10.68
CA ASN A 53 0.47 6.75 12.08
C ASN A 53 -0.16 5.39 12.39
N LEU A 54 0.07 4.42 11.50
CA LEU A 54 -0.45 3.05 11.56
C LEU A 54 0.66 2.05 11.93
N ASN A 55 0.26 0.82 12.23
CA ASN A 55 1.19 -0.27 12.50
C ASN A 55 0.87 -1.53 11.66
N PHE A 56 0.83 -1.33 10.35
CA PHE A 56 0.65 -2.33 9.30
C PHE A 56 1.83 -3.31 9.23
N GLY A 57 1.54 -4.61 9.17
CA GLY A 57 2.58 -5.64 9.01
C GLY A 57 3.26 -6.06 10.31
N SER A 58 2.74 -5.64 11.46
CA SER A 58 3.21 -6.08 12.78
C SER A 58 2.44 -7.29 13.32
N LYS A 59 1.33 -7.67 12.68
CA LYS A 59 0.48 -8.79 13.07
C LYS A 59 0.39 -9.80 11.93
N ILE A 60 0.40 -11.08 12.27
CA ILE A 60 0.21 -12.20 11.30
C ILE A 60 -1.09 -12.02 10.48
N GLU A 61 -2.12 -11.41 11.09
CA GLU A 61 -3.38 -11.11 10.42
C GLU A 61 -3.26 -10.08 9.29
N ASP A 62 -2.16 -9.33 9.22
CA ASP A 62 -1.93 -8.29 8.23
C ASP A 62 -1.46 -8.84 6.87
N GLU A 63 -0.90 -10.05 6.83
CA GLU A 63 -0.40 -10.68 5.60
C GLU A 63 -1.50 -10.84 4.53
N LYS A 64 -2.75 -11.08 4.95
CA LYS A 64 -3.88 -11.21 4.02
C LYS A 64 -4.21 -9.88 3.31
N TYR A 65 -3.85 -8.74 3.92
CA TYR A 65 -4.07 -7.41 3.33
C TYR A 65 -2.95 -7.01 2.38
N LEU A 66 -1.79 -7.68 2.43
CA LEU A 66 -0.65 -7.46 1.54
C LEU A 66 -0.79 -8.13 0.16
N ASP A 67 -1.87 -8.90 -0.07
CA ASP A 67 -2.00 -9.64 -1.33
C ASP A 67 -2.24 -8.73 -2.53
N THR A 68 -3.17 -7.77 -2.43
CA THR A 68 -3.50 -6.84 -3.53
C THR A 68 -3.43 -5.39 -3.10
N PHE A 69 -3.18 -4.49 -4.04
CA PHE A 69 -3.17 -3.06 -3.78
C PHE A 69 -4.48 -2.55 -3.16
N ASN A 70 -5.64 -2.99 -3.66
CA ASN A 70 -6.95 -2.62 -3.12
C ASN A 70 -7.17 -3.16 -1.70
N SER A 71 -6.61 -4.33 -1.35
CA SER A 71 -6.64 -4.83 0.03
C SER A 71 -5.91 -3.89 0.99
N ILE A 72 -4.74 -3.38 0.59
CA ILE A 72 -3.96 -2.41 1.38
C ILE A 72 -4.73 -1.09 1.50
N VAL A 73 -5.24 -0.54 0.38
CA VAL A 73 -6.04 0.69 0.38
C VAL A 73 -7.24 0.55 1.32
N SER A 74 -7.94 -0.59 1.25
CA SER A 74 -9.11 -0.86 2.10
C SER A 74 -8.74 -0.98 3.58
N TRP A 75 -7.61 -1.61 3.89
CA TRP A 75 -7.12 -1.72 5.27
C TRP A 75 -6.71 -0.36 5.83
N VAL A 76 -5.98 0.46 5.07
CA VAL A 76 -5.59 1.82 5.49
C VAL A 76 -6.85 2.66 5.72
N HIS A 77 -7.78 2.66 4.76
CA HIS A 77 -9.06 3.36 4.89
C HIS A 77 -9.84 2.92 6.14
N SER A 78 -9.92 1.62 6.41
CA SER A 78 -10.60 1.11 7.59
C SER A 78 -9.87 1.46 8.89
N SER A 79 -8.54 1.60 8.86
CA SER A 79 -7.74 1.83 10.06
C SER A 79 -7.75 3.29 10.49
N ILE A 80 -7.76 4.23 9.55
CA ILE A 80 -7.79 5.67 9.85
C ILE A 80 -9.19 6.23 10.12
N ASN A 81 -10.23 5.55 9.67
CA ASN A 81 -11.63 5.96 9.86
C ASN A 81 -12.35 5.12 10.93
N LYS A 82 -11.61 4.53 11.87
CA LYS A 82 -12.15 3.83 13.04
C LYS A 82 -12.67 4.78 14.10
#